data_AF-A0A1E1W242-F1
#
_entry.id   AF-A0A1E1W242-F1
#
_cell.length_a   1.000
_cell.length_b   1.000
_cell.length_c   1.000
_cell.angle_alpha   90.00
_cell.angle_beta   90.00
_cell.angle_gamma   90.00
#
_symmetry.space_group_name_H-M   'P 1'
#
loop_
_entity.id
_entity.type
_entity.pdbx_description
1 polymer ?
#
loop_
_entity_poly.entity_id
_entity_poly.type
_entity_poly.pdbx_seq_one_letter_code
_entity_poly.pdbx_strand_id
1 'polypeptide(L)'
;MRQIIAMEVASDHDTYNEGVLGRPNAEYCAWIQQPSSWGGAIEVAILSRFYGLEMAVVDTLNAIINRFGEDKNYGQRVFLLFDGVHYDPLYLEQSDGGIQTIFPAEDMDIYQEAEQLAKEAKSSRQFTDLNKFTLKCMVCDKFLTGQVEAQKHAKETLHKHFGEV
;
A
#
# COMPACT_ATOMS: atom_id res chain seq x y z
N MET A 1 13.42 9.95 5.50
CA MET A 1 13.05 8.52 5.50
C MET A 1 13.84 7.72 4.47
N ARG A 2 13.84 8.05 3.17
CA ARG A 2 14.58 7.30 2.14
C ARG A 2 16.05 7.00 2.47
N GLN A 3 16.77 7.96 3.03
CA GLN A 3 18.16 7.76 3.47
C GLN A 3 18.29 6.73 4.60
N ILE A 4 17.35 6.72 5.56
CA ILE A 4 17.31 5.72 6.65
C ILE A 4 17.16 4.32 6.06
N ILE A 5 16.22 4.18 5.11
CA ILE A 5 15.98 2.90 4.41
C ILE A 5 17.24 2.45 3.66
N ALA A 6 17.83 3.33 2.85
CA ALA A 6 19.03 3.00 2.09
C ALA A 6 20.21 2.61 3.00
N MET A 7 20.36 3.28 4.15
CA MET A 7 21.39 2.93 5.13
C MET A 7 21.14 1.56 5.78
N GLU A 8 19.91 1.26 6.16
CA GLU A 8 19.55 -0.05 6.73
C GLU A 8 19.83 -1.17 5.71
N VAL A 9 19.32 -1.01 4.48
CA VAL A 9 19.51 -1.97 3.37
C VAL A 9 21.00 -2.19 3.10
N ALA A 10 21.81 -1.13 3.07
CA ALA A 10 23.25 -1.23 2.84
C ALA A 10 24.03 -1.85 4.02
N SER A 11 23.45 -1.89 5.22
CA SER A 11 24.11 -2.42 6.42
C SER A 11 23.90 -3.92 6.63
N ASP A 12 22.85 -4.50 6.06
CA ASP A 12 22.48 -5.91 6.20
C ASP A 12 22.21 -6.57 4.85
N HIS A 13 23.29 -6.98 4.17
CA HIS A 13 23.23 -7.58 2.84
C HIS A 13 22.65 -9.00 2.83
N ASP A 14 22.70 -9.69 3.96
CA ASP A 14 22.18 -11.06 4.08
C ASP A 14 20.66 -11.04 4.09
N THR A 15 20.06 -10.15 4.90
CA THR A 15 18.61 -9.93 4.92
C THR A 15 18.15 -9.27 3.62
N TYR A 16 18.79 -8.18 3.20
CA TYR A 16 18.40 -7.41 2.02
C TYR A 16 19.19 -7.81 0.79
N ASN A 17 19.09 -9.09 0.44
CA ASN A 17 19.66 -9.64 -0.79
C ASN A 17 18.73 -9.42 -2.00
N GLU A 18 19.21 -9.74 -3.19
CA GLU A 18 18.46 -9.56 -4.44
C GLU A 18 17.13 -10.33 -4.47
N GLY A 19 17.03 -11.48 -3.80
CA GLY A 19 15.79 -12.24 -3.70
C GLY A 19 14.70 -11.52 -2.90
N VAL A 20 15.09 -10.74 -1.89
CA VAL A 20 14.16 -9.92 -1.09
C VAL A 20 13.84 -8.60 -1.80
N LEU A 21 14.86 -7.95 -2.35
CA LEU A 21 14.75 -6.61 -2.93
C LEU A 21 14.21 -6.60 -4.37
N GLY A 22 14.25 -7.73 -5.06
CA GLY A 22 13.93 -7.86 -6.49
C GLY A 22 14.94 -7.18 -7.42
N ARG A 23 16.09 -6.75 -6.89
CA ARG A 23 17.23 -6.15 -7.61
C ARG A 23 18.49 -6.17 -6.73
N PRO A 24 19.69 -5.97 -7.29
CA PRO A 24 20.92 -5.89 -6.50
C PRO A 24 20.84 -4.83 -5.39
N ASN A 25 21.40 -5.15 -4.21
CA ASN A 25 21.31 -4.29 -3.01
C ASN A 25 21.78 -2.84 -3.28
N ALA A 26 22.94 -2.66 -3.90
CA ALA A 26 23.46 -1.34 -4.24
C ALA A 26 22.52 -0.56 -5.19
N GLU A 27 21.89 -1.25 -6.14
CA GLU A 27 20.91 -0.65 -7.05
C GLU A 27 19.63 -0.25 -6.31
N TYR A 28 19.16 -1.08 -5.36
CA TYR A 28 18.03 -0.75 -4.50
C TYR A 28 18.29 0.50 -3.66
N CYS A 29 19.46 0.59 -3.05
CA CYS A 29 19.88 1.75 -2.27
C CYS A 29 19.87 3.04 -3.11
N ALA A 30 20.31 2.98 -4.36
CA ALA A 30 20.25 4.13 -5.27
C ALA A 30 18.82 4.44 -5.73
N TRP A 31 18.02 3.40 -6.02
CA TRP A 31 16.65 3.51 -6.48
C TRP A 31 15.73 4.11 -5.42
N ILE A 32 15.78 3.64 -4.17
CA ILE A 32 14.85 4.09 -3.12
C ILE A 32 15.07 5.55 -2.73
N GLN A 33 16.24 6.13 -3.04
CA GLN A 33 16.53 7.54 -2.83
C GLN A 33 15.90 8.46 -3.88
N GLN A 34 15.46 7.94 -5.03
CA GLN A 34 14.82 8.75 -6.05
C GLN A 34 13.43 9.24 -5.57
N PRO A 35 13.06 10.51 -5.81
CA PRO A 35 11.75 11.04 -5.42
C PRO A 35 10.57 10.30 -6.08
N SER A 36 10.79 9.76 -7.28
CA SER A 36 9.81 9.03 -8.08
C SER A 36 9.65 7.56 -7.70
N SER A 37 10.46 7.03 -6.76
CA SER A 37 10.39 5.64 -6.32
C SER A 37 9.33 5.45 -5.25
N TRP A 38 8.49 4.43 -5.39
CA TRP A 38 7.41 4.17 -4.45
C TRP A 38 7.88 3.14 -3.44
N GLY A 39 7.74 3.46 -2.15
CA GLY A 39 8.02 2.49 -1.09
C GLY A 39 6.88 1.49 -0.92
N GLY A 40 7.17 0.36 -0.30
CA GLY A 40 6.18 -0.66 0.01
C GLY A 40 6.49 -1.40 1.31
N ALA A 41 6.20 -2.70 1.33
CA ALA A 41 6.32 -3.53 2.53
C ALA A 41 7.75 -3.53 3.12
N ILE A 42 8.80 -3.52 2.28
CA ILE A 42 10.20 -3.47 2.73
C ILE A 42 10.47 -2.18 3.51
N GLU A 43 10.05 -1.03 2.95
CA GLU A 43 10.21 0.28 3.60
C GLU A 43 9.43 0.35 4.92
N VAL A 44 8.18 -0.14 4.95
CA VAL A 44 7.36 -0.15 6.17
C VAL A 44 8.02 -1.02 7.25
N ALA A 45 8.54 -2.20 6.90
CA ALA A 45 9.24 -3.08 7.84
C ALA A 45 10.49 -2.40 8.43
N ILE A 46 11.28 -1.74 7.59
CA ILE A 46 12.49 -1.00 8.03
C ILE A 46 12.12 0.16 8.95
N LEU A 47 11.09 0.94 8.60
CA LEU A 47 10.67 2.09 9.39
C LEU A 47 10.05 1.65 10.72
N SER A 48 9.29 0.56 10.75
CA SER A 48 8.80 -0.07 11.98
C SER A 48 9.97 -0.40 12.92
N ARG A 49 11.01 -1.05 12.40
CA ARG A 49 12.22 -1.36 13.16
C ARG A 49 12.94 -0.11 13.66
N PHE A 50 13.12 0.88 12.79
CA PHE A 50 13.86 2.09 13.09
C PHE A 50 13.18 2.94 14.18
N TYR A 51 11.86 3.08 14.12
CA TYR A 51 11.09 3.86 15.10
C TYR A 51 10.73 3.06 16.36
N GLY A 52 10.85 1.73 16.33
CA GLY A 52 10.45 0.88 17.44
C GLY A 52 8.94 0.84 17.66
N LEU A 53 8.18 0.85 16.56
CA LEU A 53 6.72 0.89 16.54
C LEU A 53 6.18 -0.26 15.70
N GLU A 54 5.09 -0.89 16.13
CA GLU A 54 4.33 -1.75 15.23
C GLU A 54 3.63 -0.87 14.18
N MET A 55 3.82 -1.17 12.90
CA MET A 55 3.12 -0.48 11.81
C MET A 55 2.07 -1.43 11.24
N ALA A 56 0.80 -1.17 11.53
CA ALA A 56 -0.32 -1.97 11.08
C ALA A 56 -0.90 -1.38 9.78
N VAL A 57 -0.67 -2.07 8.66
CA VAL A 57 -1.16 -1.66 7.34
C VAL A 57 -2.50 -2.32 7.07
N VAL A 58 -3.56 -1.52 7.08
CA VAL A 58 -4.92 -1.88 6.71
C VAL A 58 -5.02 -1.96 5.19
N ASP A 59 -4.93 -3.18 4.66
CA ASP A 59 -5.07 -3.47 3.24
C ASP A 59 -6.54 -3.57 2.90
N THR A 60 -7.05 -2.52 2.26
CA THR A 60 -8.46 -2.43 1.89
C THR A 60 -8.83 -3.42 0.78
N LEU A 61 -7.93 -3.70 -0.17
CA LEU A 61 -8.20 -4.60 -1.29
C LEU A 61 -8.48 -6.02 -0.79
N ASN A 62 -7.66 -6.48 0.14
CA ASN A 62 -7.75 -7.82 0.70
C ASN A 62 -8.67 -7.88 1.93
N ALA A 63 -8.98 -6.74 2.56
CA ALA A 63 -9.63 -6.62 3.86
C ALA A 63 -8.89 -7.40 4.96
N ILE A 64 -7.58 -7.17 5.04
CA ILE A 64 -6.69 -7.73 6.06
C ILE A 64 -5.82 -6.63 6.66
N ILE A 65 -5.22 -6.89 7.80
CA ILE A 65 -4.20 -6.00 8.39
C ILE A 65 -2.87 -6.72 8.41
N ASN A 66 -1.88 -6.16 7.72
CA ASN A 66 -0.50 -6.64 7.75
C ASN A 66 0.25 -5.92 8.88
N ARG A 67 0.69 -6.66 9.90
CA ARG A 67 1.41 -6.08 11.06
C ARG A 67 2.91 -6.20 10.87
N PHE A 68 3.58 -5.07 10.70
CA PHE A 68 5.04 -5.00 10.64
C PHE A 68 5.60 -4.75 12.03
N GLY A 69 6.56 -5.57 12.45
CA GLY A 69 7.16 -5.51 13.79
C GLY A 69 6.38 -6.23 14.89
N GLU A 70 5.42 -7.08 14.52
CA GLU A 70 4.54 -7.75 15.50
C GLU A 70 5.28 -8.68 16.48
N ASP A 71 6.37 -9.26 16.03
CA ASP A 71 7.21 -10.19 16.80
C ASP A 71 8.23 -9.46 17.68
N LYS A 72 8.32 -8.13 17.57
CA LYS A 72 9.32 -7.31 18.28
C LYS A 72 8.85 -6.82 19.64
N ASN A 73 7.60 -7.10 20.00
CA ASN A 73 6.99 -6.66 21.26
C ASN A 73 7.10 -5.15 21.47
N TYR A 74 6.88 -4.38 20.40
CA TYR A 74 6.78 -2.92 20.48
C TYR A 74 5.56 -2.54 21.32
N GLY A 75 5.71 -1.59 22.23
CA GLY A 75 4.62 -1.17 23.12
C GLY A 75 3.58 -0.28 22.44
N GLN A 76 3.86 0.22 21.24
CA GLN A 76 3.05 1.20 20.53
C GLN A 76 2.85 0.77 19.07
N ARG A 77 1.70 1.12 18.51
CA ARG A 77 1.22 0.83 17.17
C ARG A 77 0.78 2.11 16.47
N VAL A 78 1.03 2.19 15.16
CA VAL A 78 0.42 3.15 14.24
C VAL A 78 -0.32 2.41 13.14
N PHE A 79 -1.32 3.06 12.54
CA PHE A 79 -2.11 2.49 11.45
C PHE A 79 -1.89 3.26 10.14
N LEU A 80 -1.74 2.51 9.05
CA LEU A 80 -1.71 3.03 7.69
C LEU A 80 -2.82 2.35 6.89
N LEU A 81 -3.52 3.07 6.04
CA LEU A 81 -4.43 2.52 5.04
C LEU A 81 -3.66 2.29 3.74
N PHE A 82 -3.89 1.16 3.08
CA PHE A 82 -3.36 0.86 1.75
C PHE A 82 -4.48 0.48 0.80
N ASP A 83 -4.55 1.16 -0.35
CA ASP A 83 -5.59 0.95 -1.38
C ASP A 83 -5.10 0.14 -2.60
N GLY A 84 -3.86 -0.35 -2.55
CA GLY A 84 -3.18 -1.00 -3.67
C GLY A 84 -2.12 -0.13 -4.34
N VAL A 85 -2.19 1.19 -4.16
CA VAL A 85 -1.32 2.16 -4.82
C VAL A 85 -0.82 3.19 -3.80
N HIS A 86 -1.70 3.75 -2.98
CA HIS A 86 -1.42 4.83 -2.04
C HIS A 86 -1.43 4.36 -0.58
N TYR A 87 -0.67 5.07 0.26
CA TYR A 87 -0.68 4.91 1.71
C TYR A 87 -1.20 6.18 2.37
N ASP A 88 -2.22 6.06 3.22
CA ASP A 88 -2.75 7.16 4.04
C ASP A 88 -2.57 6.86 5.53
N PRO A 89 -2.20 7.84 6.36
CA PRO A 89 -2.19 7.65 7.80
C PRO A 89 -3.62 7.54 8.33
N LEU A 90 -3.86 6.59 9.22
CA LEU A 90 -5.11 6.52 9.98
C LEU A 90 -4.94 7.19 11.33
N TYR A 91 -5.97 7.90 11.76
CA TYR A 91 -6.03 8.56 13.04
C TYR A 91 -7.43 8.42 13.64
N LEU A 92 -7.51 8.49 14.96
CA LEU A 92 -8.75 8.55 15.71
C LEU A 92 -9.02 10.00 16.12
N GLU A 93 -10.20 10.51 15.79
CA GLU A 93 -10.71 11.76 16.34
C GLU A 93 -11.33 11.48 17.71
N GLN A 94 -10.82 12.15 18.74
CA GLN A 94 -11.28 12.01 20.12
C GLN A 94 -12.49 12.90 20.37
N SER A 95 -13.23 12.61 21.44
CA SER A 95 -14.49 13.30 21.78
C SER A 95 -14.32 14.80 22.06
N ASP A 96 -13.10 15.23 22.39
CA ASP A 96 -12.72 16.62 22.63
C ASP A 96 -12.17 17.33 21.37
N GLY A 97 -12.20 16.65 20.21
CA GLY A 97 -11.63 17.12 18.95
C GLY A 97 -10.12 16.91 18.81
N GLY A 98 -9.49 16.22 19.76
CA GLY A 98 -8.11 15.79 19.66
C GLY A 98 -7.91 14.74 18.57
N ILE A 99 -6.68 14.63 18.05
CA ILE A 99 -6.32 13.60 17.07
C ILE A 99 -5.28 12.67 17.70
N GLN A 100 -5.56 11.37 17.67
CA GLN A 100 -4.63 10.32 18.12
C GLN A 100 -4.17 9.48 16.92
N THR A 101 -2.85 9.35 16.77
CA THR A 101 -2.21 8.59 15.68
C THR A 101 -1.36 7.41 16.17
N ILE A 102 -1.07 7.38 17.48
CA ILE A 102 -0.27 6.35 18.13
C ILE A 102 -1.12 5.71 19.22
N PHE A 103 -1.14 4.38 19.24
CA PHE A 103 -1.98 3.57 20.12
C PHE A 103 -1.13 2.55 20.87
N PRO A 104 -1.51 2.10 22.07
CA PRO A 104 -0.91 0.92 22.68
C PRO A 104 -1.05 -0.30 21.76
N ALA A 105 0.00 -1.10 21.60
CA ALA A 105 -0.05 -2.27 20.70
C ALA A 105 -1.03 -3.35 21.18
N GLU A 106 -1.32 -3.39 22.49
CA GLU A 106 -2.30 -4.28 23.11
C GLU A 106 -3.75 -3.80 22.99
N ASP A 107 -3.97 -2.58 22.50
CA ASP A 107 -5.31 -2.04 22.27
C ASP A 107 -5.95 -2.73 21.07
N MET A 108 -6.72 -3.77 21.37
CA MET A 108 -7.42 -4.58 20.39
C MET A 108 -8.76 -3.99 19.96
N ASP A 109 -9.31 -3.03 20.71
CA ASP A 109 -10.56 -2.36 20.35
C ASP A 109 -10.31 -1.47 19.13
N ILE A 110 -9.26 -0.65 19.18
CA ILE A 110 -8.82 0.16 18.02
C ILE A 110 -8.41 -0.72 16.84
N TYR A 111 -7.78 -1.87 17.11
CA TYR A 111 -7.43 -2.82 16.05
C TYR A 111 -8.68 -3.36 15.33
N GLN A 112 -9.73 -3.70 16.07
CA GLN A 112 -11.00 -4.17 15.51
C GLN A 112 -11.71 -3.08 14.73
N GLU A 113 -11.67 -1.82 15.18
CA GLU A 113 -12.18 -0.68 14.42
C GLU A 113 -11.44 -0.53 13.08
N ALA A 114 -10.11 -0.62 13.08
CA ALA A 114 -9.31 -0.58 11.84
C ALA A 114 -9.64 -1.77 10.90
N GLU A 115 -9.88 -2.96 11.45
CA GLU A 115 -10.27 -4.13 10.68
C GLU A 115 -11.66 -3.96 10.04
N GLN A 116 -12.59 -3.35 10.78
CA GLN A 116 -13.91 -3.00 10.27
C GLN A 116 -13.82 -2.00 9.12
N LEU A 117 -12.93 -1.01 9.23
CA LEU A 117 -12.65 -0.03 8.16
C LEU A 117 -12.20 -0.75 6.86
N ALA A 118 -11.32 -1.75 6.98
CA ALA A 118 -10.89 -2.57 5.83
C ALA A 118 -12.06 -3.31 5.17
N LYS A 119 -12.93 -3.93 5.99
CA LYS A 119 -14.11 -4.68 5.52
C LYS A 119 -15.12 -3.75 4.85
N GLU A 120 -15.34 -2.57 5.41
CA GLU A 120 -16.26 -1.57 4.88
C GLU A 120 -15.76 -1.01 3.55
N ALA A 121 -14.48 -0.62 3.46
CA ALA A 121 -13.85 -0.20 2.21
C ALA A 121 -13.99 -1.26 1.11
N LYS A 122 -13.84 -2.55 1.48
CA LYS A 122 -14.07 -3.66 0.56
C LYS A 122 -15.50 -3.83 0.10
N SER A 123 -16.45 -3.64 1.00
CA SER A 123 -17.87 -3.74 0.70
C SER A 123 -18.38 -2.56 -0.15
N SER A 124 -17.84 -1.37 0.06
CA SER A 124 -18.29 -0.13 -0.59
C SER A 124 -17.80 0.01 -2.03
N ARG A 125 -16.89 -0.86 -2.48
CA ARG A 125 -16.24 -0.81 -3.79
C ARG A 125 -15.58 0.54 -4.10
N GLN A 126 -15.23 1.32 -3.07
CA GLN A 126 -14.45 2.56 -3.22
C GLN A 126 -12.97 2.27 -3.53
N PHE A 127 -12.73 1.31 -4.43
CA PHE A 127 -11.40 1.02 -4.92
C PHE A 127 -11.18 1.74 -6.23
N THR A 128 -10.03 2.39 -6.33
CA THR A 128 -9.39 2.64 -7.62
C THR A 128 -8.83 1.30 -8.13
N ASP A 129 -9.71 0.34 -8.45
CA ASP A 129 -9.30 -0.91 -9.09
C ASP A 129 -8.96 -0.59 -10.55
N LEU A 130 -7.69 -0.20 -10.77
CA LEU A 130 -7.12 0.06 -12.11
C LEU A 130 -7.25 -1.15 -13.06
N ASN A 131 -7.68 -2.32 -12.58
CA ASN A 131 -7.92 -3.50 -13.39
C ASN A 131 -9.41 -3.78 -13.66
N LYS A 132 -10.35 -3.02 -13.06
CA LYS A 132 -11.80 -3.26 -13.19
C LYS A 132 -12.64 -2.04 -13.56
N PHE A 133 -12.04 -0.94 -14.00
CA PHE A 133 -12.83 0.13 -14.62
C PHE A 133 -13.37 -0.34 -15.98
N THR A 134 -14.62 0.01 -16.27
CA THR A 134 -15.26 -0.35 -17.54
C THR A 134 -14.97 0.75 -18.56
N LEU A 135 -14.27 0.39 -19.62
CA LEU A 135 -14.05 1.24 -20.78
C LEU A 135 -15.06 0.90 -21.85
N LYS A 136 -15.67 1.92 -22.46
CA LYS A 136 -16.44 1.79 -23.68
C LYS A 136 -15.60 2.26 -24.86
N CYS A 137 -15.45 1.41 -25.87
CA CYS A 137 -14.89 1.83 -27.14
C CYS A 137 -15.88 2.76 -27.85
N MET A 138 -15.51 4.01 -28.08
CA MET A 138 -16.38 5.03 -28.68
C MET A 138 -16.53 4.86 -30.21
N VAL A 139 -15.90 3.85 -30.79
CA VAL A 139 -15.95 3.54 -32.24
C VAL A 139 -16.94 2.41 -32.53
N CYS A 140 -17.01 1.40 -31.65
CA CYS A 140 -17.82 0.19 -31.87
C CYS A 140 -18.69 -0.20 -30.67
N ASP A 141 -18.82 0.70 -29.68
CA ASP A 141 -19.65 0.57 -28.48
C ASP A 141 -19.36 -0.67 -27.60
N LYS A 142 -18.23 -1.35 -27.81
CA LYS A 142 -17.85 -2.52 -27.02
C LYS A 142 -17.36 -2.09 -25.63
N PHE A 143 -17.90 -2.72 -24.60
CA PHE A 143 -17.43 -2.59 -23.22
C PHE A 143 -16.22 -3.50 -22.98
N LEU A 144 -15.22 -2.99 -22.28
CA LEU A 144 -13.91 -3.57 -22.04
C LEU A 144 -13.56 -3.38 -20.57
N THR A 145 -12.97 -4.38 -19.93
CA THR A 145 -12.63 -4.34 -18.51
C THR A 145 -11.15 -4.10 -18.34
N GLY A 146 -10.80 -2.93 -17.80
CA GLY A 146 -9.42 -2.54 -17.50
C GLY A 146 -8.53 -2.34 -18.73
N GLN A 147 -7.26 -2.07 -18.45
CA GLN A 147 -6.29 -1.68 -19.48
C GLN A 147 -5.88 -2.82 -20.42
N VAL A 148 -5.85 -4.07 -19.93
CA VAL A 148 -5.43 -5.25 -20.70
C VAL A 148 -6.38 -5.52 -21.87
N GLU A 149 -7.70 -5.50 -21.62
CA GLU A 149 -8.69 -5.71 -22.67
C GLU A 149 -8.70 -4.54 -23.67
N ALA A 150 -8.53 -3.31 -23.21
CA ALA A 150 -8.43 -2.14 -24.07
C ALA A 150 -7.23 -2.19 -25.02
N GLN A 151 -6.06 -2.61 -24.52
CA GLN A 151 -4.87 -2.79 -25.35
C GLN A 151 -5.04 -3.92 -26.37
N LYS A 152 -5.64 -5.04 -25.97
CA LYS A 152 -5.93 -6.16 -26.88
C LYS A 152 -6.90 -5.72 -27.98
N HIS A 153 -8.01 -5.08 -27.60
CA HIS A 153 -9.00 -4.53 -28.53
C HIS A 153 -8.38 -3.53 -29.50
N ALA A 154 -7.55 -2.60 -29.01
CA ALA A 154 -6.84 -1.64 -29.86
C ALA A 154 -5.90 -2.31 -30.87
N LYS A 155 -5.27 -3.43 -30.52
CA LYS A 155 -4.41 -4.20 -31.45
C LYS A 155 -5.23 -4.95 -32.50
N GLU A 156 -6.35 -5.55 -32.12
CA GLU A 156 -7.19 -6.37 -33.00
C GLU A 156 -8.05 -5.52 -33.95
N THR A 157 -8.55 -4.37 -33.49
CA THR A 157 -9.50 -3.55 -34.25
C THR A 157 -8.96 -2.19 -34.69
N LEU A 158 -7.74 -1.83 -34.27
CA LEU A 158 -7.14 -0.49 -34.46
C LEU A 158 -7.91 0.66 -33.79
N HIS A 159 -8.89 0.36 -32.94
CA HIS A 159 -9.65 1.39 -32.22
C HIS A 159 -8.84 1.92 -31.04
N LYS A 160 -8.68 3.25 -30.94
CA LYS A 160 -7.89 3.91 -29.87
C LYS A 160 -8.68 4.91 -29.02
N HIS A 161 -9.97 5.07 -29.31
CA HIS A 161 -10.83 6.01 -28.60
C HIS A 161 -11.70 5.25 -27.60
N PHE A 162 -11.35 5.37 -26.32
CA PHE A 162 -12.03 4.72 -25.20
C PHE A 162 -12.51 5.80 -24.22
N GLY A 163 -13.73 5.66 -23.73
CA GLY A 163 -14.28 6.46 -22.64
C GLY A 163 -14.55 5.58 -21.42
N GLU A 164 -14.31 6.11 -20.23
CA GLU A 164 -14.66 5.44 -18.97
C GLU A 164 -16.17 5.57 -18.72
N VAL A 165 -16.80 4.50 -18.22
CA VAL A 165 -18.25 4.43 -17.95
C VAL A 165 -18.49 4.03 -16.50
#